data_AF-A0A072NZQ2-F1
#
_entry.id   AF-A0A072NZQ2-F1
#
_cell.length_a   1.000
_cell.length_b   1.000
_cell.length_c   1.000
_cell.angle_alpha   90.00
_cell.angle_beta   90.00
_cell.angle_gamma   90.00
#
_symmetry.space_group_name_H-M   'P 1'
#
loop_
_entity.id
_entity.type
_entity.pdbx_description
1 polymer ?
#
loop_
_entity_poly.entity_id
_entity_poly.type
_entity_poly.pdbx_seq_one_letter_code
_entity_poly.pdbx_strand_id
1 'polypeptide(L)'
;MERDPKQGPAKRQATAEDAAPSARFLQARITALSTTMIKRLENIFAVALGTEGNADPALPPSLTDTSVQQFQLEVESNAMIRAAEEIMMLTRTMKEIWLFGGLDTLAADHKSDKDPEDEAKRRKLEHDVEIVEAGFNKFLERYGGTRLVAKEEP
;
A
#
# COMPACT_ATOMS: atom_id res chain seq x y z
N MET A 1 43.69 27.37 29.44
CA MET A 1 42.75 26.43 30.06
C MET A 1 41.37 26.88 29.60
N GLU A 2 40.95 26.48 28.40
CA GLU A 2 39.57 26.71 27.94
C GLU A 2 39.18 25.40 27.26
N ARG A 3 38.44 24.56 27.97
CA ARG A 3 37.84 23.35 27.43
C ARG A 3 36.39 23.67 27.18
N ASP A 4 36.03 23.98 25.94
CA ASP A 4 34.64 23.93 25.47
C ASP A 4 34.20 22.46 25.38
N PRO A 5 33.11 22.05 26.07
CA PRO A 5 32.55 20.74 25.88
C PRO A 5 31.19 20.81 25.16
N LYS A 6 30.95 19.76 24.37
CA LYS A 6 29.64 19.29 23.85
C LYS A 6 29.25 19.80 22.46
N GLN A 7 29.88 19.20 21.44
CA GLN A 7 29.15 18.79 20.25
C GLN A 7 28.02 17.86 20.68
N GLY A 8 26.77 18.31 20.56
CA GLY A 8 25.59 17.46 20.68
C GLY A 8 25.52 16.46 19.52
N PRO A 9 24.88 15.29 19.70
CA PRO A 9 24.82 14.28 18.66
C PRO A 9 24.03 14.83 17.46
N ALA A 10 24.68 14.81 16.29
CA ALA A 10 24.06 15.12 15.01
C ALA A 10 22.76 14.31 14.88
N LYS A 11 21.63 15.04 14.82
CA LYS A 11 20.32 14.51 14.50
C LYS A 11 20.40 13.98 13.06
N ARG A 12 20.78 12.71 12.90
CA ARG A 12 20.53 11.95 11.67
C ARG A 12 19.02 11.87 11.54
N GLN A 13 18.45 12.86 10.85
CA GLN A 13 17.12 12.76 10.28
C GLN A 13 17.16 11.56 9.33
N ALA A 14 16.68 10.43 9.83
CA ALA A 14 16.37 9.29 8.99
C ALA A 14 15.23 9.72 8.06
N THR A 15 15.59 10.03 6.82
CA THR A 15 14.70 10.20 5.68
C THR A 15 14.04 8.85 5.37
N ALA A 16 13.13 8.40 6.23
CA ALA A 16 12.32 7.19 6.04
C ALA A 16 10.92 7.54 5.51
N GLU A 17 10.57 8.83 5.44
CA GLU A 17 9.27 9.31 4.94
C GLU A 17 9.15 9.27 3.41
N ASP A 18 10.23 8.93 2.69
CA ASP A 18 10.30 8.99 1.22
C ASP A 18 10.20 7.60 0.54
N ALA A 19 9.87 6.54 1.32
CA ALA A 19 9.79 5.18 0.78
C ALA A 19 8.48 4.87 0.05
N ALA A 20 7.43 5.69 0.24
CA ALA A 20 6.15 5.51 -0.42
C ALA A 20 6.10 6.31 -1.73
N PRO A 21 5.74 5.68 -2.87
CA PRO A 21 5.51 6.40 -4.12
C PRO A 21 4.49 7.52 -3.92
N SER A 22 4.90 8.78 -4.13
CA SER A 22 4.01 9.92 -3.96
C SER A 22 2.86 9.88 -4.97
N ALA A 23 1.72 10.46 -4.61
CA ALA A 23 0.56 10.54 -5.51
C ALA A 23 0.90 11.19 -6.87
N ARG A 24 1.83 12.15 -6.88
CA ARG A 24 2.32 12.79 -8.12
C ARG A 24 3.10 11.84 -9.01
N PHE A 25 3.93 10.98 -8.42
CA PHE A 25 4.66 9.95 -9.17
C PHE A 25 3.71 8.92 -9.79
N LEU A 26 2.71 8.45 -9.02
CA LEU A 26 1.70 7.52 -9.51
C LEU A 26 0.90 8.14 -10.67
N GLN A 27 0.44 9.38 -10.50
CA GLN A 27 -0.28 10.11 -11.55
C GLN A 27 0.57 10.28 -12.82
N ALA A 28 1.83 10.69 -12.69
CA ALA A 28 2.74 10.83 -13.83
C ALA A 28 2.92 9.50 -14.58
N ARG A 29 3.01 8.39 -13.85
CA ARG A 29 3.15 7.04 -14.43
C ARG A 29 1.88 6.58 -15.14
N ILE A 30 0.70 6.84 -14.56
CA ILE A 30 -0.59 6.58 -15.23
C ILE A 30 -0.67 7.36 -16.54
N THR A 31 -0.37 8.66 -16.52
CA THR A 31 -0.42 9.52 -17.71
C THR A 31 0.57 9.06 -18.78
N ALA A 32 1.80 8.71 -18.40
CA ALA A 32 2.81 8.21 -19.31
C ALA A 32 2.39 6.88 -19.97
N LEU A 33 1.86 5.93 -19.20
CA LEU A 33 1.39 4.65 -19.70
C LEU A 33 0.18 4.81 -20.63
N SER A 34 -0.80 5.63 -20.23
CA SER A 34 -1.97 5.93 -21.06
C SER A 34 -1.57 6.58 -22.39
N THR A 35 -0.67 7.56 -22.35
CA THR A 35 -0.14 8.21 -23.56
C THR A 35 0.63 7.22 -24.44
N THR A 36 1.38 6.30 -23.83
CA THR A 36 2.10 5.25 -24.57
C THR A 36 1.13 4.33 -25.29
N MET A 37 0.10 3.83 -24.60
CA MET A 37 -0.93 2.98 -25.21
C MET A 37 -1.63 3.68 -26.38
N ILE A 38 -2.02 4.94 -26.20
CA ILE A 38 -2.65 5.74 -27.27
C ILE A 38 -1.73 5.86 -28.48
N LYS A 39 -0.46 6.24 -28.28
CA LYS A 39 0.51 6.36 -29.38
C LYS A 39 0.76 5.05 -30.11
N ARG A 40 0.85 3.93 -29.39
CA ARG A 40 1.01 2.60 -30.02
C ARG A 40 -0.21 2.25 -30.86
N LEU A 41 -1.42 2.54 -30.38
CA LEU A 41 -2.65 2.33 -31.13
C LEU A 41 -2.72 3.23 -32.39
N GLU A 42 -2.36 4.50 -32.26
CA GLU A 42 -2.27 5.44 -33.38
C GLU A 42 -1.29 4.95 -34.44
N ASN A 43 -0.12 4.44 -34.04
CA ASN A 43 0.87 3.87 -34.96
C ASN A 43 0.34 2.62 -35.68
N ILE A 44 -0.37 1.74 -34.96
CA ILE A 44 -1.03 0.55 -35.55
C ILE A 44 -2.02 0.99 -36.63
N PHE A 45 -2.86 1.99 -36.35
CA PHE A 45 -3.78 2.52 -37.34
C PHE A 45 -3.08 3.21 -38.51
N ALA A 46 -1.99 3.93 -38.27
CA ALA A 46 -1.21 4.54 -39.34
C ALA A 46 -0.60 3.48 -40.28
N VAL A 47 -0.11 2.36 -39.74
CA VAL A 47 0.43 1.25 -40.54
C VAL A 47 -0.68 0.51 -41.29
N ALA A 48 -1.82 0.25 -40.64
CA ALA A 48 -2.93 -0.48 -41.25
C ALA A 48 -3.66 0.32 -42.33
N LEU A 49 -3.89 1.63 -42.12
CA LEU A 49 -4.66 2.50 -43.02
C LEU A 49 -3.78 3.26 -44.02
N GLY A 50 -2.49 3.41 -43.74
CA GLY A 50 -1.55 4.18 -44.58
C GLY A 50 -1.23 3.53 -45.93
N THR A 51 -1.56 2.26 -46.12
CA THR A 51 -1.31 1.50 -47.35
C THR A 51 -2.34 1.80 -48.45
N GLU A 52 -3.54 2.23 -48.09
CA GLU A 52 -4.65 2.49 -49.02
C GLU A 52 -4.37 3.70 -49.95
N GLY A 53 -3.54 4.65 -49.50
CA GLY A 53 -3.35 5.95 -50.16
C GLY A 53 -2.22 6.03 -51.18
N ASN A 54 -1.32 5.04 -51.22
CA ASN A 54 -0.10 5.08 -52.04
C ASN A 54 0.02 3.91 -53.04
N ALA A 55 -0.96 3.01 -53.04
CA ALA A 55 -1.03 1.91 -53.99
C ALA A 55 -1.80 2.35 -55.23
N ASP A 56 -1.15 2.27 -56.39
CA ASP A 56 -1.86 2.27 -57.68
C ASP A 56 -2.81 1.06 -57.64
N PRO A 57 -4.15 1.22 -57.76
CA PRO A 57 -5.12 0.12 -57.58
C PRO A 57 -4.95 -1.02 -58.59
N ALA A 58 -4.07 -0.84 -59.58
CA ALA A 58 -3.72 -1.81 -60.61
C ALA A 58 -2.50 -2.70 -60.28
N LEU A 59 -1.69 -2.38 -59.26
CA LEU A 59 -0.51 -3.19 -58.91
C LEU A 59 -0.73 -4.00 -57.61
N PRO A 60 -0.36 -5.29 -57.59
CA PRO A 60 -0.40 -6.07 -56.36
C PRO A 60 0.58 -5.49 -55.32
N PRO A 61 0.23 -5.51 -54.03
CA PRO A 61 1.12 -5.00 -52.98
C PRO A 61 2.45 -5.77 -52.99
N SER A 62 3.55 -5.05 -52.81
CA SER A 62 4.87 -5.68 -52.74
C SER A 62 4.97 -6.57 -51.51
N LEU A 63 5.44 -7.82 -51.68
CA LEU A 63 5.65 -8.76 -50.58
C LEU A 63 6.56 -8.19 -49.49
N THR A 64 7.56 -7.39 -49.88
CA THR A 64 8.48 -6.76 -48.93
C THR A 64 7.77 -5.71 -48.09
N ASP A 65 6.89 -4.90 -48.69
CA ASP A 65 6.17 -3.85 -47.98
C ASP A 65 5.14 -4.46 -47.02
N THR A 66 4.43 -5.50 -47.44
CA THR A 66 3.52 -6.24 -46.55
C THR A 66 4.27 -6.88 -45.38
N SER A 67 5.45 -7.46 -45.63
CA SER A 67 6.27 -8.07 -44.56
C SER A 67 6.76 -7.03 -43.55
N VAL A 68 7.17 -5.85 -44.02
CA VAL A 68 7.57 -4.73 -43.15
C VAL A 68 6.38 -4.23 -42.33
N GLN A 69 5.21 -4.09 -42.94
CA GLN A 69 3.99 -3.67 -42.23
C GLN A 69 3.61 -4.67 -41.14
N GLN A 70 3.64 -5.96 -41.45
CA GLN A 70 3.34 -7.00 -40.47
C GLN A 70 4.29 -6.93 -39.27
N PHE A 71 5.60 -6.79 -39.52
CA PHE A 71 6.57 -6.64 -38.44
C PHE A 71 6.31 -5.40 -37.57
N GLN A 72 5.97 -4.26 -38.19
CA GLN A 72 5.64 -3.04 -37.44
C GLN A 72 4.39 -3.24 -36.58
N LEU A 73 3.35 -3.89 -37.10
CA LEU A 73 2.14 -4.21 -36.33
C LEU A 73 2.45 -5.09 -35.13
N GLU A 74 3.32 -6.11 -35.30
CA GLU A 74 3.74 -6.99 -34.21
C GLU A 74 4.52 -6.23 -33.12
N VAL A 75 5.44 -5.34 -33.51
CA VAL A 75 6.23 -4.53 -32.57
C VAL A 75 5.33 -3.57 -31.79
N GLU A 76 4.46 -2.83 -32.47
CA GLU A 76 3.58 -1.85 -31.81
C GLU A 76 2.55 -2.54 -30.92
N SER A 77 2.01 -3.70 -31.34
CA SER A 77 1.11 -4.52 -30.51
C SER A 77 1.79 -5.03 -29.24
N ASN A 78 3.01 -5.57 -29.36
CA ASN A 78 3.78 -6.05 -28.21
C ASN A 78 4.15 -4.91 -27.24
N ALA A 79 4.50 -3.74 -27.78
CA ALA A 79 4.77 -2.56 -26.96
C ALA A 79 3.50 -2.08 -26.21
N MET A 80 2.33 -2.17 -26.84
CA MET A 80 1.05 -1.86 -26.19
C MET A 80 0.72 -2.85 -25.07
N ILE A 81 0.90 -4.16 -25.30
CA ILE A 81 0.70 -5.21 -24.28
C ILE A 81 1.59 -4.95 -23.07
N ARG A 82 2.87 -4.64 -23.30
CA ARG A 82 3.80 -4.31 -22.21
C ARG A 82 3.37 -3.10 -21.40
N ALA A 83 2.88 -2.03 -22.06
CA ALA A 83 2.33 -0.88 -21.35
C ALA A 83 1.08 -1.25 -20.52
N ALA A 84 0.26 -2.17 -21.01
CA ALA A 84 -0.89 -2.71 -20.27
C ALA A 84 -0.47 -3.57 -19.06
N GLU A 85 0.61 -4.35 -19.18
CA GLU A 85 1.20 -5.07 -18.05
C GLU A 85 1.73 -4.10 -16.98
N GLU A 86 2.40 -3.03 -17.40
CA GLU A 86 2.91 -2.01 -16.49
C GLU A 86 1.80 -1.26 -15.74
N ILE A 87 0.64 -0.98 -16.38
CA ILE A 87 -0.49 -0.36 -15.67
C ILE A 87 -1.13 -1.34 -14.69
N MET A 88 -1.24 -2.63 -15.04
CA MET A 88 -1.73 -3.65 -14.10
C MET A 88 -0.81 -3.78 -12.88
N MET A 89 0.51 -3.81 -13.10
CA MET A 89 1.50 -3.78 -12.01
C MET A 89 1.36 -2.53 -11.15
N LEU A 90 1.17 -1.36 -11.76
CA LEU A 90 0.94 -0.11 -11.03
C LEU A 90 -0.30 -0.19 -10.14
N THR A 91 -1.42 -0.73 -10.64
CA THR A 91 -2.64 -0.91 -9.82
C THR A 91 -2.42 -1.86 -8.65
N ARG A 92 -1.59 -2.90 -8.83
CA ARG A 92 -1.21 -3.79 -7.72
C ARG A 92 -0.43 -3.02 -6.67
N THR A 93 0.59 -2.27 -7.06
CA THR A 93 1.36 -1.45 -6.13
C THR A 93 0.49 -0.40 -5.43
N MET A 94 -0.46 0.22 -6.13
CA MET A 94 -1.43 1.15 -5.51
C MET A 94 -2.32 0.45 -4.47
N LYS A 95 -2.78 -0.77 -4.76
CA LYS A 95 -3.53 -1.59 -3.79
C LYS A 95 -2.65 -1.99 -2.61
N GLU A 96 -1.40 -2.34 -2.84
CA GLU A 96 -0.43 -2.65 -1.77
C GLU A 96 -0.13 -1.42 -0.91
N ILE A 97 0.02 -0.23 -1.49
CA ILE A 97 0.11 1.03 -0.74
C ILE A 97 -1.17 1.31 0.03
N TRP A 98 -2.35 0.99 -0.51
CA TRP A 98 -3.60 1.23 0.20
C TRP A 98 -3.83 0.23 1.35
N LEU A 99 -3.44 -1.02 1.16
CA LEU A 99 -3.59 -2.09 2.17
C LEU A 99 -2.48 -2.08 3.23
N PHE A 100 -1.26 -1.66 2.87
CA PHE A 100 -0.06 -1.75 3.70
C PHE A 100 0.66 -0.41 3.90
N GLY A 101 0.28 0.64 3.18
CA GLY A 101 0.90 1.96 3.28
C GLY A 101 0.33 2.76 4.45
N GLY A 102 1.19 2.96 5.45
CA GLY A 102 0.92 3.86 6.58
C GLY A 102 -0.01 3.29 7.65
N LEU A 103 -0.33 1.99 7.63
CA LEU A 103 -0.92 1.36 8.81
C LEU A 103 0.18 1.10 9.85
N ASP A 104 0.62 2.19 10.46
CA ASP A 104 1.14 2.22 11.82
C ASP A 104 0.01 1.81 12.80
N THR A 105 -0.70 0.68 12.61
CA THR A 105 -1.58 0.13 13.65
C THR A 105 -0.85 -0.85 14.54
N LEU A 106 0.32 -1.35 14.14
CA LEU A 106 1.20 -2.14 15.00
C LEU A 106 2.22 -1.28 15.75
N ALA A 107 2.68 -0.15 15.19
CA ALA A 107 3.52 0.77 15.95
C ALA A 107 2.73 1.88 16.66
N ALA A 108 1.45 2.16 16.34
CA ALA A 108 0.56 2.89 17.26
C ALA A 108 0.24 2.04 18.50
N ASP A 109 0.13 0.72 18.36
CA ASP A 109 -0.03 -0.22 19.49
C ASP A 109 1.27 -0.35 20.32
N HIS A 110 2.44 -0.12 19.71
CA HIS A 110 3.73 -0.07 20.41
C HIS A 110 4.18 1.33 20.87
N LYS A 111 3.60 2.42 20.36
CA LYS A 111 3.88 3.81 20.78
C LYS A 111 2.90 4.32 21.82
N SER A 112 1.64 3.84 21.83
CA SER A 112 0.70 4.06 22.93
C SER A 112 1.19 3.47 24.27
N ASP A 113 2.13 2.52 24.22
CA ASP A 113 2.78 1.97 25.41
C ASP A 113 3.79 2.96 26.06
N LYS A 114 4.05 4.13 25.46
CA LYS A 114 5.05 5.11 25.95
C LYS A 114 4.54 6.55 26.10
N ASP A 115 3.26 6.81 25.85
CA ASP A 115 2.67 8.11 26.13
C ASP A 115 2.35 8.22 27.64
N PRO A 116 2.77 9.30 28.34
CA PRO A 116 2.54 9.44 29.79
C PRO A 116 1.05 9.54 30.14
N GLU A 117 0.19 9.94 29.20
CA GLU A 117 -1.27 9.92 29.37
C GLU A 117 -1.84 8.50 29.34
N ASP A 118 -1.24 7.58 28.59
CA ASP A 118 -1.67 6.18 28.51
C ASP A 118 -1.19 5.39 29.73
N GLU A 119 -0.03 5.70 30.31
CA GLU A 119 0.34 5.20 31.64
C GLU A 119 -0.66 5.64 32.73
N ALA A 120 -1.13 6.88 32.70
CA ALA A 120 -2.12 7.37 33.65
C ALA A 120 -3.47 6.66 33.51
N LYS A 121 -3.90 6.37 32.27
CA LYS A 121 -5.10 5.57 32.00
C LYS A 121 -4.91 4.11 32.45
N ARG A 122 -3.74 3.51 32.24
CA ARG A 122 -3.43 2.14 32.69
C ARG A 122 -3.46 2.04 34.21
N ARG A 123 -2.84 2.97 34.94
CA ARG A 123 -2.88 3.01 36.41
C ARG A 123 -4.30 3.17 36.96
N LYS A 124 -5.12 3.99 36.29
CA LYS A 124 -6.53 4.13 36.66
C LYS A 124 -7.30 2.83 36.42
N LEU A 125 -7.07 2.18 35.28
CA LEU A 125 -7.67 0.90 34.96
C LEU A 125 -7.27 -0.19 35.96
N GLU A 126 -5.99 -0.26 36.34
CA GLU A 126 -5.47 -1.19 37.35
C GLU A 126 -6.12 -0.98 38.71
N HIS A 127 -6.23 0.27 39.17
CA HIS A 127 -6.92 0.60 40.42
C HIS A 127 -8.43 0.29 40.36
N ASP A 128 -9.08 0.55 39.23
CA ASP A 128 -10.49 0.21 39.03
C ASP A 128 -10.70 -1.32 39.06
N VAL A 129 -9.77 -2.10 38.49
CA VAL A 129 -9.76 -3.57 38.57
C VAL A 129 -9.58 -4.05 40.01
N GLU A 130 -8.66 -3.48 40.78
CA GLU A 130 -8.46 -3.83 42.20
C GLU A 130 -9.72 -3.57 43.04
N ILE A 131 -10.42 -2.45 42.81
CA ILE A 131 -11.69 -2.17 43.48
C ILE A 131 -12.75 -3.21 43.13
N VAL A 132 -12.82 -3.59 41.85
CA VAL A 132 -13.78 -4.60 41.38
C VAL A 132 -13.45 -5.97 41.99
N GLU A 133 -12.19 -6.38 42.03
CA GLU A 133 -11.76 -7.65 42.63
C GLU A 133 -11.99 -7.68 44.14
N ALA A 134 -11.67 -6.60 44.86
CA ALA A 134 -11.94 -6.50 46.29
C ALA A 134 -13.45 -6.50 46.58
N GLY A 135 -14.24 -5.81 45.75
CA GLY A 135 -15.70 -5.82 45.82
C GLY A 135 -16.28 -7.20 45.53
N PHE A 136 -15.73 -7.91 44.55
CA PHE A 136 -16.12 -9.25 44.17
C PHE A 136 -15.75 -10.29 45.23
N ASN A 137 -14.53 -10.25 45.78
CA ASN A 137 -14.12 -11.11 46.88
C ASN A 137 -14.98 -10.89 48.12
N LYS A 138 -15.28 -9.63 48.47
CA LYS A 138 -16.19 -9.32 49.58
C LYS A 138 -17.62 -9.79 49.31
N PHE A 139 -18.07 -9.73 48.06
CA PHE A 139 -19.35 -10.30 47.64
C PHE A 139 -19.34 -11.83 47.77
N LEU A 140 -18.26 -12.51 47.35
CA LEU A 140 -18.10 -13.96 47.49
C LEU A 140 -17.96 -14.39 48.95
N GLU A 141 -17.33 -13.61 49.83
CA GLU A 141 -17.32 -13.91 51.27
C GLU A 141 -18.73 -13.78 51.88
N ARG A 142 -19.49 -12.77 51.45
CA ARG A 142 -20.85 -12.51 51.94
C ARG A 142 -21.91 -13.47 51.39
N TYR A 143 -21.73 -13.96 50.16
CA TYR A 143 -22.76 -14.73 49.43
C TYR A 143 -22.26 -16.03 48.77
N GLY A 144 -20.96 -16.17 48.55
CA GLY A 144 -20.33 -17.40 48.01
C GLY A 144 -20.16 -18.50 49.06
N GLY A 145 -20.22 -18.17 50.35
CA GLY A 145 -20.25 -19.14 51.44
C GLY A 145 -21.60 -19.85 51.64
N THR A 146 -22.67 -19.42 50.96
CA THR A 146 -24.04 -19.91 51.23
C THR A 146 -24.57 -20.90 50.20
N ARG A 147 -23.68 -21.68 49.56
CA ARG A 147 -24.11 -22.83 48.74
C ARG A 147 -23.19 -24.04 48.86
N LEU A 148 -22.85 -24.47 50.07
CA LEU A 148 -22.48 -25.87 50.37
C LEU A 148 -22.90 -26.28 51.80
N VAL A 149 -24.09 -25.88 52.25
CA VAL A 149 -24.77 -26.55 53.39
C VAL A 149 -26.18 -26.94 52.93
N ALA A 150 -26.24 -27.77 51.90
CA ALA A 150 -27.49 -28.38 51.44
C ALA A 150 -27.22 -29.72 50.73
N LYS A 151 -26.59 -30.67 51.43
CA LYS A 151 -26.85 -32.12 51.29
C LYS A 151 -25.94 -32.96 52.20
N GLU A 152 -26.46 -34.13 52.58
CA GLU A 152 -25.93 -35.24 53.42
C GLU A 152 -26.26 -35.11 54.92
N GLU A 153 -27.35 -35.69 55.44
CA GLU A 153 -27.75 -37.11 55.66
C GLU A 153 -27.60 -37.46 57.16
N PRO A 154 -28.23 -38.52 57.74
CA PRO A 154 -28.96 -39.66 57.16
C PRO A 154 -30.49 -39.65 57.32
#